data_AF-A0A2E3QKI0-F1
#
_entry.id   AF-A0A2E3QKI0-F1
#
_cell.length_a   1.000
_cell.length_b   1.000
_cell.length_c   1.000
_cell.angle_alpha   90.00
_cell.angle_beta   90.00
_cell.angle_gamma   90.00
#
_symmetry.space_group_name_H-M   'P 1'
#
loop_
_entity.id
_entity.type
_entity.pdbx_description
1 polymer ?
#
loop_
_entity_poly.entity_id
_entity_poly.type
_entity_poly.pdbx_seq_one_letter_code
_entity_poly.pdbx_strand_id
1 'polypeptide(L)'
;MSIMRNNKKSLILAAALQVVENEGANHLTLDAVAKKAGFSKGGVLYHFSTKTELLKGMVNYLIETNDLKLLKRKTGEKLITAIVQQENQMTTQERRASFALVAAASEDEELLEPARKYYSQLFREVTRNSASSEEAMLLLLAIEGMRWLNILDLSPLSKDETKNIRRLLKRRAAEN
;
A
#
# COMPACT_ATOMS: atom_id res chain seq x y z
N MET A 1 -3.47 -19.98 4.80
CA MET A 1 -3.33 -20.20 6.25
C MET A 1 -1.98 -19.66 6.72
N SER A 2 -1.89 -18.39 7.16
CA SER A 2 -0.75 -17.85 7.93
C SER A 2 -1.03 -16.44 8.51
N ILE A 3 -2.21 -16.21 9.11
CA ILE A 3 -2.52 -14.94 9.80
C ILE A 3 -2.19 -15.02 11.32
N MET A 4 -1.53 -16.08 11.79
CA MET A 4 -1.23 -16.25 13.22
C MET A 4 0.25 -16.44 13.59
N ARG A 5 1.20 -16.18 12.70
CA ARG A 5 2.62 -16.13 13.09
C ARG A 5 3.04 -14.70 13.46
N ASN A 6 2.62 -14.32 14.67
CA ASN A 6 3.15 -13.27 15.56
C ASN A 6 2.51 -11.87 15.50
N ASN A 7 1.37 -11.72 16.20
CA ASN A 7 0.65 -10.44 16.43
C ASN A 7 1.59 -9.27 16.79
N LYS A 8 2.66 -9.52 17.55
CA LYS A 8 3.65 -8.51 17.94
C LYS A 8 4.38 -7.89 16.73
N LYS A 9 4.76 -8.68 15.73
CA LYS A 9 5.45 -8.17 14.54
C LYS A 9 4.55 -7.21 13.76
N SER A 10 3.28 -7.58 13.57
CA SER A 10 2.29 -6.71 12.89
C SER A 10 1.99 -5.44 13.70
N LEU A 11 1.95 -5.52 15.02
CA LEU A 11 1.80 -4.34 15.89
C LEU A 11 3.00 -3.39 15.79
N ILE A 12 4.22 -3.93 15.73
CA ILE A 12 5.45 -3.14 15.52
C ILE A 12 5.40 -2.43 14.16
N LEU A 13 5.01 -3.14 13.10
CA LEU A 13 4.88 -2.56 11.77
C LEU A 13 3.79 -1.47 11.72
N ALA A 14 2.64 -1.71 12.33
CA ALA A 14 1.59 -0.71 12.44
C ALA A 14 2.04 0.54 13.21
N ALA A 15 2.80 0.36 14.29
CA ALA A 15 3.40 1.46 15.05
C ALA A 15 4.44 2.22 14.21
N ALA A 16 5.31 1.52 13.47
CA ALA A 16 6.29 2.11 12.58
C ALA A 16 5.63 2.99 11.50
N LEU A 17 4.56 2.51 10.86
CA LEU A 17 3.82 3.29 9.87
C LEU A 17 3.15 4.52 10.49
N GLN A 18 2.70 4.44 11.74
CA GLN A 18 2.18 5.60 12.45
C GLN A 18 3.28 6.62 12.79
N VAL A 19 4.50 6.18 13.12
CA VAL A 19 5.62 7.11 13.31
C VAL A 19 5.88 7.86 12.00
N VAL A 20 5.97 7.16 10.87
CA VAL A 20 6.17 7.81 9.57
C VAL A 20 5.02 8.76 9.20
N GLU A 21 3.77 8.36 9.42
CA GLU A 21 2.61 9.21 9.11
C GLU A 21 2.58 10.50 9.95
N ASN A 22 2.88 10.42 11.25
CA ASN A 22 2.72 11.56 12.16
C ASN A 22 3.98 12.44 12.26
N GLU A 23 5.16 11.83 12.13
CA GLU A 23 6.45 12.48 12.41
C GLU A 23 7.35 12.53 11.16
N GLY A 24 7.02 11.79 10.10
CA GLY A 24 7.82 11.73 8.87
C GLY A 24 8.91 10.64 8.90
N ALA A 25 9.42 10.27 7.72
CA ALA A 25 10.36 9.15 7.54
C ALA A 25 11.67 9.32 8.34
N ASN A 26 12.15 10.54 8.51
CA ASN A 26 13.39 10.83 9.25
C ASN A 26 13.32 10.48 10.74
N HIS A 27 12.12 10.45 11.33
CA HIS A 27 11.90 10.13 12.74
C HIS A 27 11.71 8.62 12.97
N LEU A 28 11.76 7.80 11.92
CA LEU A 28 11.64 6.35 12.04
C LEU A 28 12.91 5.76 12.67
N THR A 29 12.85 5.52 13.97
CA THR A 29 13.89 4.80 14.73
C THR A 29 13.29 3.63 15.49
N LEU A 30 14.10 2.60 15.76
CA LEU A 30 13.64 1.44 16.54
C LEU A 30 13.12 1.85 17.94
N ASP A 31 13.70 2.91 18.52
CA ASP A 31 13.27 3.46 19.82
C ASP A 31 11.92 4.18 19.71
N ALA A 32 11.73 5.01 18.69
CA ALA A 32 10.45 5.66 18.42
C ALA A 32 9.35 4.62 18.18
N VAL A 33 9.65 3.56 17.42
CA VAL A 33 8.72 2.46 17.17
C VAL A 33 8.43 1.67 18.45
N ALA A 34 9.43 1.36 19.28
CA ALA A 34 9.23 0.69 20.56
C ALA A 34 8.29 1.49 21.48
N LYS A 35 8.55 2.80 21.61
CA LYS A 35 7.69 3.72 22.36
C LYS A 35 6.27 3.76 21.81
N LYS A 36 6.11 3.85 20.48
CA LYS A 36 4.80 3.90 19.82
C LYS A 36 4.03 2.58 19.95
N ALA A 37 4.72 1.44 19.90
CA ALA A 37 4.13 0.11 20.01
C ALA A 37 3.82 -0.31 21.46
N GLY A 38 4.34 0.42 22.46
CA GLY A 38 4.26 0.02 23.87
C GLY A 38 5.13 -1.21 24.17
N PHE A 39 6.20 -1.43 23.41
CA PHE A 39 7.14 -2.53 23.60
C PHE A 39 8.50 -2.03 24.08
N SER A 40 9.28 -2.91 24.70
CA SER A 40 10.67 -2.59 25.02
C SER A 40 11.53 -2.56 23.75
N LYS A 41 12.64 -1.80 23.79
CA LYS A 41 13.63 -1.78 22.71
C LYS A 41 14.11 -3.18 22.34
N GLY A 42 14.39 -4.03 23.34
CA GLY A 42 14.74 -5.44 23.13
C GLY A 42 13.64 -6.26 22.47
N GLY A 43 12.36 -5.98 22.78
CA GLY A 43 11.22 -6.63 22.14
C GLY A 43 11.06 -6.28 20.66
N VAL A 44 11.40 -5.05 20.27
CA VAL A 44 11.44 -4.64 18.86
C VAL A 44 12.64 -5.25 18.14
N LEU A 45 13.83 -5.16 18.77
CA LEU A 45 15.07 -5.72 18.22
C LEU A 45 15.00 -7.23 17.96
N TYR A 46 14.22 -7.97 18.76
CA TYR A 46 13.95 -9.39 18.52
C TYR A 46 13.26 -9.65 17.16
N HIS A 47 12.46 -8.71 16.66
CA HIS A 47 11.75 -8.82 15.39
C HIS A 47 12.44 -8.11 14.22
N PHE A 48 13.12 -7.00 14.50
CA PHE A 48 13.80 -6.16 13.52
C PHE A 48 15.10 -5.66 14.12
N SER A 49 16.21 -6.27 13.72
CA SER A 49 17.53 -5.98 14.27
C SER A 49 18.07 -4.62 13.82
N THR A 50 17.59 -4.11 12.68
CA THR A 50 18.00 -2.84 12.09
C THR A 50 16.80 -2.04 11.56
N LYS A 51 17.02 -0.73 11.35
CA LYS A 51 16.05 0.15 10.66
C LYS A 51 15.74 -0.36 9.25
N THR A 52 16.76 -0.85 8.54
CA THR A 52 16.64 -1.42 7.19
C THR A 52 15.72 -2.65 7.18
N GLU A 53 15.86 -3.56 8.15
CA GLU A 53 14.96 -4.72 8.27
C GLU A 53 13.52 -4.31 8.60
N LEU A 54 13.34 -3.29 9.45
CA LEU A 54 12.03 -2.72 9.74
C LEU A 54 11.37 -2.16 8.47
N LEU A 55 12.11 -1.38 7.68
CA LEU A 55 11.63 -0.82 6.41
C LEU A 55 11.24 -1.90 5.40
N LYS A 56 12.07 -2.94 5.22
CA LYS A 56 11.72 -4.11 4.40
C LYS A 56 10.42 -4.76 4.89
N GLY A 57 10.27 -4.90 6.21
CA GLY A 57 9.05 -5.41 6.83
C GLY A 57 7.83 -4.54 6.53
N MET A 58 7.98 -3.21 6.55
CA MET A 58 6.90 -2.27 6.25
C MET A 58 6.45 -2.36 4.78
N VAL A 59 7.40 -2.46 3.84
CA VAL A 59 7.10 -2.64 2.41
C VAL A 59 6.36 -3.96 2.17
N ASN A 60 6.83 -5.06 2.77
CA ASN A 60 6.16 -6.36 2.64
C ASN A 60 4.75 -6.34 3.24
N TYR A 61 4.57 -5.65 4.37
CA TYR A 61 3.26 -5.48 5.00
C TYR A 61 2.27 -4.72 4.12
N LEU A 62 2.72 -3.70 3.39
CA LEU A 62 1.91 -3.01 2.37
C LEU A 62 1.47 -3.99 1.28
N ILE A 63 2.41 -4.77 0.73
CA ILE A 63 2.13 -5.74 -0.35
C ILE A 63 1.08 -6.77 0.12
N GLU A 64 1.30 -7.37 1.28
CA GLU A 64 0.37 -8.34 1.87
C GLU A 64 -1.02 -7.74 2.12
N THR A 65 -1.08 -6.48 2.59
CA THR A 65 -2.35 -5.78 2.82
C THR A 65 -3.10 -5.55 1.51
N ASN A 66 -2.41 -5.29 0.41
CA ASN A 66 -3.04 -5.12 -0.90
C ASN A 66 -3.51 -6.47 -1.46
N ASP A 67 -2.68 -7.51 -1.39
CA ASP A 67 -3.04 -8.86 -1.85
C ASP A 67 -4.28 -9.39 -1.13
N LEU A 68 -4.35 -9.22 0.20
CA LEU A 68 -5.52 -9.63 0.99
C LEU A 68 -6.82 -8.93 0.57
N LYS A 69 -6.76 -7.70 0.03
CA LYS A 69 -7.95 -7.05 -0.54
C LYS A 69 -8.34 -7.67 -1.86
N LEU A 70 -7.36 -7.93 -2.73
CA LEU A 70 -7.61 -8.56 -4.03
C LEU A 70 -8.14 -9.99 -3.89
N LEU A 71 -7.78 -10.72 -2.83
CA LEU A 71 -8.36 -12.03 -2.51
C LEU A 71 -9.86 -11.98 -2.18
N LYS A 72 -10.41 -10.81 -1.83
CA LYS A 72 -11.85 -10.62 -1.59
C LYS A 72 -12.65 -10.35 -2.87
N ARG A 73 -12.00 -10.37 -4.05
CA ARG A 73 -12.68 -10.21 -5.33
C ARG A 73 -13.69 -11.34 -5.56
N LYS A 74 -14.75 -11.06 -6.32
CA LYS A 74 -15.72 -12.10 -6.69
C LYS A 74 -15.09 -13.07 -7.68
N THR A 75 -15.45 -14.34 -7.61
CA THR A 75 -15.01 -15.33 -8.60
C THR A 75 -15.47 -14.92 -10.00
N GLY A 76 -14.55 -14.90 -10.97
CA GLY A 76 -14.83 -14.50 -12.35
C GLY A 76 -14.78 -12.99 -12.62
N GLU A 77 -14.59 -12.15 -11.60
CA GLU A 77 -14.37 -10.71 -11.79
C GLU A 77 -12.96 -10.44 -12.35
N LYS A 78 -12.88 -9.60 -13.39
CA LYS A 78 -11.60 -9.13 -13.93
C LYS A 78 -10.83 -8.36 -12.86
N LEU A 79 -9.52 -8.58 -12.79
CA LEU A 79 -8.69 -7.99 -11.74
C LEU A 79 -8.77 -6.45 -11.73
N ILE A 80 -8.75 -5.80 -12.89
CA ILE A 80 -8.85 -4.33 -12.96
C ILE A 80 -10.20 -3.82 -12.44
N THR A 81 -11.29 -4.52 -12.75
CA THR A 81 -12.62 -4.21 -12.22
C THR A 81 -12.64 -4.30 -10.70
N ALA A 82 -12.06 -5.37 -10.14
CA ALA A 82 -11.94 -5.53 -8.69
C ALA A 82 -11.12 -4.40 -8.05
N ILE A 83 -9.96 -4.03 -8.63
CA ILE A 83 -9.11 -2.94 -8.13
C ILE A 83 -9.90 -1.62 -8.10
N VAL A 84 -10.54 -1.25 -9.23
CA VAL A 84 -11.31 -0.01 -9.36
C VAL A 84 -12.53 0.02 -8.43
N GLN A 85 -13.19 -1.11 -8.23
CA GLN A 85 -14.30 -1.21 -7.29
C GLN A 85 -13.87 -1.10 -5.83
N GLN A 86 -12.71 -1.67 -5.49
CA GLN A 86 -12.15 -1.65 -4.15
C GLN A 86 -11.50 -0.31 -3.80
N GLU A 87 -11.18 0.52 -4.79
CA GLU A 87 -10.72 1.90 -4.63
C GLU A 87 -11.87 2.83 -4.15
N ASN A 88 -12.42 2.52 -2.98
CA ASN A 88 -13.47 3.28 -2.30
C ASN A 88 -12.90 3.94 -1.06
N GLN A 89 -12.26 5.09 -1.27
CA GLN A 89 -11.65 5.91 -0.22
C GLN A 89 -10.58 5.12 0.57
N MET A 90 -9.33 5.44 0.29
CA MET A 90 -8.18 4.88 1.00
C MET A 90 -8.39 4.96 2.52
N THR A 91 -8.47 3.80 3.17
CA THR A 91 -8.52 3.68 4.63
C THR A 91 -7.26 4.27 5.23
N THR A 92 -7.32 4.67 6.51
CA THR A 92 -6.14 5.15 7.24
C THR A 92 -5.00 4.13 7.22
N GLN A 93 -5.33 2.83 7.28
CA GLN A 93 -4.33 1.77 7.22
C GLN A 93 -3.65 1.68 5.84
N GLU A 94 -4.40 1.84 4.75
CA GLU A 94 -3.82 1.87 3.41
C GLU A 94 -2.93 3.09 3.20
N ARG A 95 -3.40 4.26 3.62
CA ARG A 95 -2.60 5.50 3.59
C ARG A 95 -1.26 5.29 4.30
N ARG A 96 -1.32 4.77 5.54
CA ARG A 96 -0.15 4.41 6.34
C ARG A 96 0.76 3.43 5.63
N ALA A 97 0.20 2.37 5.06
CA ALA A 97 0.97 1.36 4.34
C ALA A 97 1.72 1.97 3.15
N SER A 98 1.13 2.91 2.41
CA SER A 98 1.80 3.57 1.28
C SER A 98 2.97 4.46 1.71
N PHE A 99 2.96 5.03 2.92
CA PHE A 99 4.12 5.73 3.48
C PHE A 99 5.35 4.82 3.69
N ALA A 100 5.17 3.48 3.72
CA ALA A 100 6.29 2.55 3.73
C ALA A 100 7.18 2.71 2.50
N LEU A 101 6.59 2.95 1.32
CA LEU A 101 7.35 3.16 0.09
C LEU A 101 8.13 4.47 0.12
N VAL A 102 7.52 5.54 0.66
CA VAL A 102 8.20 6.84 0.83
C VAL A 102 9.39 6.70 1.77
N ALA A 103 9.18 6.08 2.94
CA ALA A 103 10.24 5.90 3.93
C ALA A 103 11.36 4.99 3.42
N ALA A 104 11.03 3.92 2.70
CA ALA A 104 12.01 3.04 2.08
C ALA A 104 12.82 3.78 0.99
N ALA A 105 12.13 4.51 0.10
CA ALA A 105 12.77 5.28 -0.98
C ALA A 105 13.72 6.37 -0.47
N SER A 106 13.40 6.99 0.68
CA SER A 106 14.26 7.99 1.31
C SER A 106 15.50 7.40 1.98
N GLU A 107 15.48 6.12 2.33
CA GLU A 107 16.60 5.45 3.01
C GLU A 107 17.56 4.82 2.00
N ASP A 108 17.04 3.95 1.12
CA ASP A 108 17.82 3.17 0.17
C ASP A 108 16.90 2.61 -0.93
N GLU A 109 17.25 2.87 -2.20
CA GLU A 109 16.46 2.45 -3.34
C GLU A 109 16.32 0.93 -3.48
N GLU A 110 17.26 0.14 -2.95
CA GLU A 110 17.20 -1.32 -2.96
C GLU A 110 16.04 -1.85 -2.10
N LEU A 111 15.58 -1.07 -1.12
CA LEU A 111 14.45 -1.44 -0.27
C LEU A 111 13.12 -1.48 -1.02
N LEU A 112 13.07 -0.89 -2.22
CA LEU A 112 11.90 -0.92 -3.10
C LEU A 112 11.84 -2.17 -3.99
N GLU A 113 12.85 -3.04 -3.99
CA GLU A 113 12.85 -4.26 -4.81
C GLU A 113 11.59 -5.14 -4.64
N PRO A 114 11.08 -5.39 -3.42
CA PRO A 114 9.82 -6.13 -3.25
C PRO A 114 8.63 -5.43 -3.92
N ALA A 115 8.56 -4.10 -3.81
CA ALA A 115 7.50 -3.30 -4.43
C ALA A 115 7.62 -3.29 -5.96
N ARG A 116 8.83 -3.19 -6.52
CA ARG A 116 9.08 -3.30 -7.96
C ARG A 116 8.59 -4.63 -8.52
N LYS A 117 8.87 -5.74 -7.82
CA LYS A 117 8.37 -7.08 -8.19
C LYS A 117 6.85 -7.15 -8.12
N TYR A 118 6.26 -6.63 -7.04
CA TYR A 118 4.81 -6.58 -6.85
C TYR A 118 4.12 -5.82 -7.98
N TYR A 119 4.52 -4.57 -8.26
CA TYR A 119 3.92 -3.79 -9.35
C TYR A 119 4.14 -4.43 -10.71
N SER A 120 5.32 -4.99 -10.97
CA SER A 120 5.58 -5.71 -12.23
C SER A 120 4.62 -6.89 -12.42
N GLN A 121 4.32 -7.63 -11.35
CA GLN A 121 3.34 -8.71 -11.40
C GLN A 121 1.92 -8.18 -11.57
N LEU A 122 1.54 -7.16 -10.81
CA LEU A 122 0.22 -6.53 -10.89
C LEU A 122 -0.10 -6.05 -12.31
N PHE A 123 0.83 -5.32 -12.94
CA PHE A 123 0.67 -4.84 -14.32
C PHE A 123 0.54 -5.98 -15.34
N ARG A 124 1.29 -7.07 -15.17
CA ARG A 124 1.15 -8.26 -16.02
C ARG A 124 -0.20 -8.95 -15.83
N GLU A 125 -0.70 -9.03 -14.60
CA GLU A 125 -1.96 -9.70 -14.30
C GLU A 125 -3.18 -8.90 -14.76
N VAL A 126 -3.16 -7.56 -14.64
CA VAL A 126 -4.28 -6.73 -15.11
C VAL A 126 -4.40 -6.75 -16.63
N THR A 127 -3.28 -6.75 -17.36
CA THR A 127 -3.27 -6.72 -18.83
C THR A 127 -3.64 -8.08 -19.46
N ARG A 128 -3.18 -9.19 -18.88
CA ARG A 128 -3.53 -10.54 -19.37
C ARG A 128 -5.01 -10.89 -19.25
N ASN A 129 -5.74 -10.24 -18.35
CA ASN A 129 -7.12 -10.58 -17.99
C ASN A 129 -8.13 -9.47 -18.37
N SER A 130 -7.78 -8.61 -19.32
CA SER A 130 -8.59 -7.47 -19.79
C SER A 130 -8.94 -7.58 -21.27
N ALA A 131 -10.09 -7.03 -21.70
CA ALA A 131 -10.42 -6.96 -23.12
C ALA A 131 -9.51 -5.99 -23.90
N SER A 132 -9.07 -4.90 -23.25
CA SER A 132 -8.00 -4.02 -23.74
C SER A 132 -6.94 -3.85 -22.66
N SER A 133 -5.70 -4.21 -23.01
CA SER A 133 -4.53 -4.10 -22.12
C SER A 133 -4.19 -2.64 -21.82
N GLU A 134 -4.31 -1.76 -22.82
CA GLU A 134 -4.04 -0.34 -22.72
C GLU A 134 -5.01 0.33 -21.76
N GLU A 135 -6.29 0.01 -21.88
CA GLU A 135 -7.34 0.53 -21.00
C GLU A 135 -7.16 0.05 -19.56
N ALA A 136 -6.85 -1.24 -19.36
CA ALA A 136 -6.57 -1.76 -18.02
C ALA A 136 -5.37 -1.08 -17.36
N MET A 137 -4.31 -0.82 -18.15
CA MET A 137 -3.12 -0.12 -17.69
C MET A 137 -3.42 1.35 -17.37
N LEU A 138 -4.21 2.04 -18.20
CA LEU A 138 -4.64 3.41 -17.96
C LEU A 138 -5.47 3.53 -16.67
N LEU A 139 -6.39 2.60 -16.44
CA LEU A 139 -7.20 2.55 -15.22
C LEU A 139 -6.34 2.34 -13.98
N LEU A 140 -5.36 1.42 -14.03
CA LEU A 140 -4.43 1.19 -12.93
C LEU A 140 -3.57 2.43 -12.66
N LEU A 141 -3.01 3.06 -13.69
CA LEU A 141 -2.23 4.29 -13.57
C LEU A 141 -3.05 5.44 -12.99
N ALA A 142 -4.31 5.59 -13.39
CA ALA A 142 -5.21 6.61 -12.84
C ALA A 142 -5.46 6.39 -11.34
N ILE A 143 -5.67 5.14 -10.91
CA ILE A 143 -5.83 4.79 -9.50
C ILE A 143 -4.55 5.12 -8.70
N GLU A 144 -3.38 4.69 -9.19
CA GLU A 144 -2.10 4.97 -8.52
C GLU A 144 -1.83 6.48 -8.44
N GLY A 145 -2.10 7.23 -9.52
CA GLY A 145 -1.96 8.69 -9.54
C GLY A 145 -2.85 9.38 -8.51
N MET A 146 -4.13 9.00 -8.46
CA MET A 146 -5.06 9.52 -7.45
C MET A 146 -4.60 9.18 -6.02
N ARG A 147 -4.07 7.97 -5.81
CA ARG A 147 -3.56 7.53 -4.52
C ARG A 147 -2.38 8.39 -4.07
N TRP A 148 -1.38 8.57 -4.91
CA TRP A 148 -0.19 9.37 -4.58
C TRP A 148 -0.48 10.84 -4.37
N LEU A 149 -1.33 11.44 -5.21
CA LEU A 149 -1.79 12.81 -5.00
C LEU A 149 -2.51 12.99 -3.67
N ASN A 150 -3.30 12.00 -3.24
CA ASN A 150 -3.96 12.03 -1.93
C ASN A 150 -2.98 11.78 -0.78
N ILE A 151 -2.01 10.87 -0.91
CA ILE A 151 -0.99 10.58 0.12
C ILE A 151 -0.18 11.83 0.43
N LEU A 152 0.27 12.53 -0.60
CA LEU A 152 1.12 13.71 -0.50
C LEU A 152 0.34 15.01 -0.25
N ASP A 153 -0.98 14.94 -0.13
CA ASP A 153 -1.88 16.08 0.03
C ASP A 153 -1.74 17.13 -1.12
N LEU A 154 -1.57 16.62 -2.33
CA LEU A 154 -1.37 17.41 -3.56
C LEU A 154 -2.59 17.39 -4.49
N SER A 155 -3.66 16.68 -4.12
CA SER A 155 -4.85 16.58 -4.97
C SER A 155 -5.58 17.93 -5.04
N PRO A 156 -5.71 18.54 -6.23
CA PRO A 156 -6.47 19.78 -6.40
C PRO A 156 -7.98 19.54 -6.46
N LEU A 157 -8.41 18.27 -6.59
CA LEU A 157 -9.80 17.91 -6.79
C LEU A 157 -10.63 18.09 -5.53
N SER A 158 -11.80 18.69 -5.68
CA SER A 158 -12.86 18.66 -4.68
C SER A 158 -13.35 17.23 -4.40
N LYS A 159 -14.11 17.06 -3.32
CA LYS A 159 -14.74 15.77 -2.98
C LYS A 159 -15.68 15.29 -4.09
N ASP A 160 -16.40 16.20 -4.74
CA ASP A 160 -17.35 15.88 -5.81
C ASP A 160 -16.64 15.51 -7.11
N GLU A 161 -15.59 16.24 -7.50
CA GLU A 161 -14.76 15.88 -8.65
C GLU A 161 -14.11 14.52 -8.45
N THR A 162 -13.55 14.26 -7.26
CA THR A 162 -12.97 12.96 -6.90
C THR A 162 -14.02 11.85 -7.02
N LYS A 163 -15.25 12.08 -6.56
CA LYS A 163 -16.36 11.12 -6.66
C LYS A 163 -16.75 10.87 -8.12
N ASN A 164 -16.77 11.92 -8.95
CA ASN A 164 -17.10 11.82 -10.37
C ASN A 164 -16.04 11.04 -11.16
N ILE A 165 -14.75 11.30 -10.92
CA ILE A 165 -13.66 10.53 -11.51
C ILE A 165 -13.73 9.06 -11.10
N ARG A 166 -13.94 8.76 -9.80
CA ARG A 166 -14.12 7.37 -9.36
C ARG A 166 -15.29 6.67 -10.05
N ARG A 167 -16.41 7.37 -10.26
CA ARG A 167 -17.56 6.81 -10.99
C ARG A 167 -17.22 6.54 -12.45
N LEU A 168 -16.47 7.44 -13.10
CA LEU A 168 -15.99 7.26 -14.47
C LEU A 168 -15.06 6.04 -14.58
N LEU A 169 -14.09 5.91 -13.68
CA LEU A 169 -13.18 4.75 -13.65
C LEU A 169 -13.96 3.44 -13.50
N LYS A 170 -14.94 3.39 -12.59
CA LYS A 170 -15.80 2.20 -12.40
C LYS A 170 -16.58 1.81 -13.65
N ARG A 171 -17.12 2.79 -14.37
CA ARG A 171 -17.84 2.55 -15.62
C ARG A 171 -16.90 1.97 -16.68
N ARG A 172 -15.76 2.62 -16.91
CA ARG A 172 -14.74 2.17 -17.87
C ARG A 172 -14.20 0.79 -17.55
N ALA A 173 -13.99 0.48 -16.27
CA ALA A 173 -13.55 -0.83 -15.82
C ALA A 173 -14.59 -1.95 -15.98
N ALA A 174 -15.88 -1.61 -16.11
CA ALA A 174 -16.93 -2.58 -16.42
C ALA A 174 -17.07 -2.83 -17.93
N GLU A 175 -16.65 -1.87 -18.75
CA GLU A 175 -16.61 -1.95 -20.22
C GLU A 175 -15.33 -2.64 -20.73
N ASN A 176 -14.24 -2.59 -19.95
CA ASN A 176 -12.98 -3.28 -20.20
C ASN A 176 -13.04 -4.79 -19.90
#